data_AF-A0AAW2I2M3-F1
#
_entry.id   AF-A0AAW2I2M3-F1
#
_cell.length_a   1.000
_cell.length_b   1.000
_cell.length_c   1.000
_cell.angle_alpha   90.00
_cell.angle_beta   90.00
_cell.angle_gamma   90.00
#
_symmetry.space_group_name_H-M   'P 1'
#
loop_
_entity.id
_entity.type
_entity.pdbx_description
1 polymer ?
#
loop_
_entity_poly.entity_id
_entity_poly.type
_entity_poly.pdbx_seq_one_letter_code
_entity_poly.pdbx_strand_id
1 'polypeptide(L)'
;MGDEDGSKYDVNSPNFDPVLALYSDRVAIPRPDALILDNVAKFDFLFSKCPKDSPVKLDELLKQTKQVKEECQPTTSKELAAPRQGSEETVQTKPRKTRRPRNVLTRISNASGPLAFLRDCMEKRIRVKVWTRNAAGIRGYCLGFVVAFDRHWNLAMADVKEVWSRRVRRKAVHFGDEFDPPREWKLMGPMVTPPKVVVLKTEKGVETCERHVNQMLMRGEHVAFISVTDA
;
A
#
# COMPACT_ATOMS: atom_id res chain seq x y z
N MET A 1 54.99 -17.10 -19.37
CA MET A 1 53.88 -17.95 -18.88
C MET A 1 53.59 -17.54 -17.44
N GLY A 2 52.55 -16.80 -17.08
CA GLY A 2 51.49 -16.16 -17.83
C GLY A 2 50.89 -15.04 -16.97
N ASP A 3 50.81 -13.83 -17.53
CA ASP A 3 50.17 -12.66 -16.94
C ASP A 3 48.68 -12.57 -17.33
N GLU A 4 48.07 -13.70 -17.74
CA GLU A 4 46.68 -13.73 -18.20
C GLU A 4 45.68 -13.69 -17.04
N ASP A 5 46.06 -14.21 -15.86
CA ASP A 5 45.16 -14.31 -14.73
C ASP A 5 44.87 -12.96 -14.07
N GLY A 6 45.81 -12.00 -14.10
CA GLY A 6 45.60 -10.66 -13.56
C GLY A 6 44.48 -9.91 -14.30
N SER A 7 44.36 -10.14 -15.61
CA SER A 7 43.36 -9.48 -16.46
C SER A 7 41.91 -9.91 -16.19
N LYS A 8 41.71 -11.07 -15.52
CA LYS A 8 40.38 -11.57 -15.14
C LYS A 8 39.83 -10.91 -13.89
N TYR A 9 40.70 -10.35 -13.04
CA TYR A 9 40.33 -9.67 -11.79
C TYR A 9 40.22 -8.14 -11.95
N ASP A 10 40.69 -7.59 -13.06
CA ASP A 10 40.60 -6.16 -13.35
C ASP A 10 39.24 -5.79 -13.95
N VAL A 11 38.49 -4.95 -13.23
CA VAL A 11 37.12 -4.53 -13.60
C VAL A 11 37.08 -3.75 -14.92
N ASN A 12 38.19 -3.12 -15.33
CA ASN A 12 38.25 -2.34 -16.57
C ASN A 12 38.77 -3.15 -17.77
N SER A 13 39.15 -4.41 -17.57
CA SER A 13 39.66 -5.30 -18.61
C SER A 13 38.53 -5.89 -19.46
N PRO A 14 38.72 -6.08 -20.78
CA PRO A 14 37.73 -6.75 -21.63
C PRO A 14 37.56 -8.23 -21.29
N ASN A 15 38.52 -8.84 -20.58
CA ASN A 15 38.51 -10.25 -20.19
C ASN A 15 38.11 -10.46 -18.71
N PHE A 16 37.43 -9.48 -18.11
CA PHE A 16 36.98 -9.55 -16.71
C PHE A 16 35.97 -10.69 -16.50
N ASP A 17 36.23 -11.56 -15.52
CA ASP A 17 35.30 -12.62 -15.12
C ASP A 17 34.59 -12.22 -13.81
N PRO A 18 33.30 -11.87 -13.87
CA PRO A 18 32.57 -11.40 -12.69
C PRO A 18 32.37 -12.49 -11.64
N VAL A 19 32.34 -13.77 -12.03
CA VAL A 19 32.10 -14.88 -11.10
C VAL A 19 33.38 -15.16 -10.30
N LEU A 20 34.53 -15.22 -10.98
CA LEU A 20 35.82 -15.36 -10.29
C LEU A 20 36.12 -14.14 -9.41
N ALA A 21 35.78 -12.94 -9.87
CA ALA A 21 35.93 -11.72 -9.08
C ALA A 21 35.10 -11.77 -7.78
N LEU A 22 33.84 -12.21 -7.83
CA LEU A 22 32.95 -12.25 -6.66
C LEU A 22 33.47 -13.14 -5.52
N TYR A 23 34.17 -14.22 -5.85
CA TYR A 23 34.68 -15.20 -4.88
C TYR A 23 36.18 -15.06 -4.57
N SER A 24 36.84 -14.01 -5.08
CA SER A 24 38.28 -13.81 -4.89
C SER A 24 38.57 -12.52 -4.11
N ASP A 25 39.59 -12.58 -3.25
CA ASP A 25 40.06 -11.42 -2.47
C ASP A 25 41.04 -10.53 -3.27
N ARG A 26 41.28 -10.87 -4.55
CA ARG A 26 42.32 -10.24 -5.40
C ARG A 26 41.77 -9.15 -6.32
N VAL A 27 40.48 -8.83 -6.22
CA VAL A 27 39.84 -7.82 -7.07
C VAL A 27 40.30 -6.42 -6.68
N ALA A 28 40.93 -5.73 -7.62
CA ALA A 28 41.27 -4.32 -7.47
C ALA A 28 40.03 -3.47 -7.79
N ILE A 29 39.45 -2.83 -6.77
CA ILE A 29 38.36 -1.87 -6.96
C ILE A 29 38.96 -0.59 -7.57
N PRO A 30 38.49 -0.12 -8.76
CA PRO A 30 39.09 1.04 -9.44
C PRO A 30 39.13 2.34 -8.60
N ARG A 31 38.25 2.45 -7.61
CA ARG A 31 38.17 3.57 -6.68
C ARG A 31 38.01 3.04 -5.25
N PRO A 32 39.11 2.80 -4.51
CA PRO A 32 39.04 2.31 -3.13
C PRO A 32 38.40 3.33 -2.17
N ASP A 33 38.51 4.62 -2.50
CA ASP A 33 37.93 5.72 -1.72
C ASP A 33 36.43 5.92 -2.00
N ALA A 34 35.83 5.11 -2.89
CA ALA A 34 34.42 5.22 -3.20
C ALA A 34 33.58 4.68 -2.03
N LEU A 35 32.50 5.39 -1.72
CA LEU A 35 31.60 4.98 -0.66
C LEU A 35 30.77 3.77 -1.08
N ILE A 36 30.88 2.71 -0.29
CA ILE A 36 30.10 1.48 -0.47
C ILE A 36 28.69 1.75 0.06
N LEU A 37 27.71 1.80 -0.84
CA LEU A 37 26.30 2.03 -0.50
C LEU A 37 25.53 0.72 -0.56
N ASP A 38 24.82 0.40 0.53
CA ASP A 38 24.09 -0.88 0.64
C ASP A 38 22.94 -1.05 -0.37
N ASN A 39 22.41 0.04 -0.93
CA ASN A 39 21.29 -0.02 -1.86
C ASN A 39 21.28 1.10 -2.90
N VAL A 40 20.61 0.85 -4.02
CA VAL A 40 20.46 1.80 -5.13
C VAL A 40 19.68 3.05 -4.71
N ALA A 41 18.71 2.90 -3.81
CA ALA A 41 17.94 4.04 -3.30
C ALA A 41 18.79 5.07 -2.52
N LYS A 42 19.81 4.62 -1.76
CA LYS A 42 20.78 5.53 -1.11
C LYS A 42 21.64 6.23 -2.15
N PHE A 43 22.05 5.52 -3.19
CA PHE A 43 22.80 6.10 -4.30
C PHE A 43 22.00 7.20 -4.99
N ASP A 44 20.76 6.92 -5.40
CA ASP A 44 19.90 7.90 -6.06
C ASP A 44 19.63 9.13 -5.19
N PHE A 45 19.45 8.92 -3.88
CA PHE A 45 19.27 10.01 -2.93
C PHE A 45 20.50 10.91 -2.83
N LEU A 46 21.70 10.33 -2.71
CA LEU A 46 22.94 11.10 -2.63
C LEU A 46 23.25 11.78 -3.96
N PHE A 47 23.07 11.07 -5.07
CA PHE A 47 23.31 11.58 -6.41
C PHE A 47 22.37 12.74 -6.77
N SER A 48 21.10 12.67 -6.41
CA SER A 48 20.13 13.76 -6.61
C SER A 48 20.35 14.96 -5.68
N LYS A 49 21.07 14.77 -4.56
CA LYS A 49 21.33 15.80 -3.54
C LYS A 49 22.67 16.51 -3.72
N CYS A 50 23.65 15.91 -4.40
CA CYS A 50 24.95 16.53 -4.65
C CYS A 50 24.90 17.46 -5.88
N PRO A 51 25.18 18.76 -5.75
CA PRO A 51 25.39 19.65 -6.90
C PRO A 51 26.62 19.21 -7.69
N LYS A 52 26.56 19.24 -9.03
CA LYS A 52 27.63 18.78 -9.93
C LYS A 52 28.98 19.50 -9.74
N ASP A 53 28.99 20.66 -9.06
CA ASP A 53 30.15 21.57 -8.99
C ASP A 53 30.76 21.73 -7.58
N SER A 54 30.44 20.88 -6.60
CA SER A 54 31.12 20.95 -5.30
C SER A 54 31.19 19.59 -4.58
N PRO A 55 32.38 19.16 -4.11
CA PRO A 55 32.51 17.99 -3.25
C PRO A 55 32.08 18.39 -1.83
N VAL A 56 30.77 18.58 -1.62
CA VAL A 56 30.23 18.67 -0.26
C VAL A 56 30.47 17.31 0.39
N LYS A 57 31.12 17.30 1.57
CA LYS A 57 31.59 16.10 2.28
C LYS A 57 30.50 15.04 2.38
N LEU A 58 30.57 14.04 1.50
CA LEU A 58 29.61 12.95 1.37
C LEU A 58 29.51 12.11 2.66
N ASP A 59 30.60 12.08 3.44
CA ASP A 59 30.68 11.50 4.78
C ASP A 59 29.74 12.16 5.80
N GLU A 60 29.48 13.46 5.65
CA GLU A 60 28.64 14.23 6.55
C GLU A 60 27.15 13.92 6.30
N LEU A 61 26.76 13.73 5.03
CA LEU A 61 25.45 13.24 4.62
C LEU A 61 25.20 11.77 5.04
N LEU A 62 26.24 10.95 5.03
CA LEU A 62 26.18 9.56 5.52
C LEU A 62 26.04 9.47 7.05
N LYS A 63 26.74 10.33 7.80
CA LYS A 63 26.57 10.43 9.26
C LYS A 63 25.15 10.87 9.63
N GLN A 64 24.59 11.83 8.88
CA GLN A 64 23.20 12.27 9.05
C GLN A 64 22.18 11.14 8.75
N THR A 65 22.45 10.26 7.78
CA THR A 65 21.55 9.14 7.46
C THR A 65 21.73 7.93 8.38
N LYS A 66 22.93 7.67 8.92
CA LYS A 66 23.18 6.63 9.93
C LYS A 66 22.52 6.97 11.29
N GLN A 67 22.61 8.22 11.74
CA GLN A 67 21.93 8.67 12.97
C GLN A 67 20.39 8.54 12.86
N VAL A 68 19.82 8.67 11.67
CA VAL A 68 18.37 8.46 11.42
C VAL A 68 17.98 6.97 11.43
N LYS A 69 18.93 6.05 11.20
CA LYS A 69 18.66 4.60 11.13
C LYS A 69 18.85 3.90 12.48
N GLU A 70 19.71 4.40 13.37
CA GLU A 70 19.91 3.84 14.72
C GLU A 70 18.73 4.14 15.67
N GLU A 71 17.97 5.23 15.46
CA GLU A 71 16.75 5.52 16.25
C GLU A 71 15.53 4.66 15.89
N CYS A 72 15.62 3.81 14.85
CA CYS A 72 14.52 3.00 14.34
C CYS A 72 14.92 1.51 14.21
N GLN A 73 15.17 0.83 15.33
CA GLN A 73 15.06 -0.64 15.38
C GLN A 73 14.11 -1.08 16.50
N PRO A 74 13.19 -2.02 16.22
CA PRO A 74 12.41 -2.68 17.27
C PRO A 74 13.31 -3.64 18.05
N THR A 75 13.26 -3.54 19.37
CA THR A 75 13.95 -4.39 20.33
C THR A 75 13.58 -5.86 20.14
N THR A 76 14.54 -6.70 19.77
CA THR A 76 14.55 -8.11 20.20
C THR A 76 15.91 -8.39 20.84
N SER A 77 15.84 -8.85 22.08
CA SER A 77 16.90 -9.16 23.04
C SER A 77 18.19 -9.79 22.51
N LYS A 78 19.35 -9.30 22.98
CA LYS A 78 20.31 -10.05 23.82
C LYS A 78 21.55 -9.22 24.21
N GLU A 79 21.79 -9.21 25.52
CA GLU A 79 23.08 -9.28 26.23
C GLU A 79 24.07 -8.09 26.34
N LEU A 80 24.60 -8.03 27.57
CA LEU A 80 25.48 -7.08 28.25
C LEU A 80 26.71 -6.58 27.48
N ALA A 81 27.03 -5.28 27.61
CA ALA A 81 28.41 -4.79 27.75
C ALA A 81 28.51 -3.33 28.27
N ALA A 82 29.01 -3.21 29.51
CA ALA A 82 29.76 -2.10 30.15
C ALA A 82 29.19 -0.65 30.25
N PRO A 83 29.21 -0.02 31.46
CA PRO A 83 28.87 1.38 31.63
C PRO A 83 30.05 2.28 31.23
N ARG A 84 29.88 3.08 30.18
CA ARG A 84 30.81 4.18 29.86
C ARG A 84 30.62 5.30 30.89
N GLN A 85 31.56 5.40 31.82
CA GLN A 85 31.78 6.61 32.61
C GLN A 85 32.42 7.67 31.70
N GLY A 86 31.80 8.85 31.58
CA GLY A 86 32.34 9.94 30.77
C GLY A 86 31.42 11.15 30.73
N SER A 87 31.71 12.10 31.63
CA SER A 87 31.37 13.54 31.62
C SER A 87 29.95 13.95 31.27
N GLU A 88 29.24 14.39 32.31
CA GLU A 88 28.03 15.19 32.27
C GLU A 88 28.30 16.56 31.61
N GLU A 89 28.09 16.64 30.30
CA GLU A 89 27.69 17.90 29.67
C GLU A 89 26.33 17.67 29.03
N THR A 90 25.27 17.95 29.80
CA THR A 90 23.90 18.03 29.30
C THR A 90 23.79 19.20 28.33
N VAL A 91 24.14 18.95 27.07
CA VAL A 91 23.70 19.78 25.94
C VAL A 91 22.18 19.68 25.94
N GLN A 92 21.51 20.74 26.40
CA GLN A 92 20.06 20.89 26.28
C GLN A 92 19.69 20.98 24.81
N THR A 93 19.58 19.82 24.17
CA THR A 93 18.96 19.69 22.86
C THR A 93 17.47 19.97 23.05
N LYS A 94 17.01 21.10 22.49
CA LYS A 94 15.58 21.43 22.43
C LYS A 94 14.82 20.18 21.96
N PRO A 95 13.76 19.74 22.67
CA PRO A 95 13.06 18.52 22.28
C PRO A 95 12.61 18.67 20.84
N ARG A 96 13.13 17.79 19.98
CA ARG A 96 12.75 17.72 18.56
C ARG A 96 11.24 17.53 18.55
N LYS A 97 10.49 18.58 18.17
CA LYS A 97 9.02 18.54 18.11
C LYS A 97 8.64 17.28 17.35
N THR A 98 8.15 16.26 18.05
CA THR A 98 7.71 15.01 17.46
C THR A 98 6.63 15.37 16.45
N ARG A 99 6.95 15.20 15.16
CA ARG A 99 6.00 15.48 14.10
C ARG A 99 4.80 14.59 14.35
N ARG A 100 3.61 15.19 14.43
CA ARG A 100 2.37 14.43 14.57
C ARG A 100 2.32 13.36 13.47
N PRO A 101 1.99 12.10 13.81
CA PRO A 101 1.96 11.02 12.83
C PRO A 101 0.93 11.36 11.75
N ARG A 102 1.35 11.33 10.49
CA ARG A 102 0.48 11.58 9.33
C ARG A 102 -0.20 10.28 8.94
N ASN A 103 -1.34 9.98 9.53
CA ASN A 103 -2.15 8.80 9.20
C ASN A 103 -3.42 9.18 8.41
N VAL A 104 -4.14 8.19 7.89
CA VAL A 104 -5.39 8.42 7.13
C VAL A 104 -6.44 9.12 7.99
N LEU A 105 -6.56 8.77 9.28
CA LEU A 105 -7.52 9.39 10.20
C LEU A 105 -7.29 10.91 10.36
N THR A 106 -6.04 11.34 10.49
CA THR A 106 -5.67 12.76 10.53
C THR A 106 -5.89 13.46 9.20
N ARG A 107 -5.93 12.74 8.08
CA ARG A 107 -6.30 13.31 6.78
C ARG A 107 -7.81 13.43 6.61
N ILE A 108 -8.58 12.47 7.14
CA ILE A 108 -10.04 12.50 7.16
C ILE A 108 -10.53 13.72 7.96
N SER A 109 -9.99 13.95 9.16
CA SER A 109 -10.39 15.10 9.99
C SER A 109 -10.08 16.44 9.30
N ASN A 110 -8.93 16.52 8.64
CA ASN A 110 -8.47 17.72 7.92
C ASN A 110 -8.92 17.76 6.44
N ALA A 111 -9.90 16.94 6.05
CA ALA A 111 -10.39 16.92 4.67
C ALA A 111 -10.97 18.30 4.29
N SER A 112 -10.69 18.74 3.06
CA SER A 112 -11.14 20.04 2.56
C SER A 112 -11.75 19.88 1.16
N GLY A 113 -12.57 20.86 0.76
CA GLY A 113 -13.25 20.88 -0.52
C GLY A 113 -14.28 19.74 -0.66
N PRO A 114 -14.33 19.03 -1.80
CA PRO A 114 -15.35 17.99 -2.04
C PRO A 114 -15.23 16.78 -1.11
N LEU A 115 -14.04 16.53 -0.53
CA LEU A 115 -13.86 15.46 0.47
C LEU A 115 -14.39 15.87 1.85
N ALA A 116 -14.53 17.17 2.13
CA ALA A 116 -15.16 17.64 3.36
C ALA A 116 -16.63 17.20 3.44
N PHE A 117 -17.32 17.14 2.30
CA PHE A 117 -18.68 16.59 2.22
C PHE A 117 -18.77 15.15 2.73
N LEU A 118 -17.79 14.31 2.41
CA LEU A 118 -17.74 12.93 2.92
C LEU A 118 -17.43 12.88 4.42
N ARG A 119 -16.59 13.78 4.92
CA ARG A 119 -16.36 13.93 6.36
C ARG A 119 -17.66 14.29 7.08
N ASP A 120 -18.39 15.26 6.56
CA ASP A 120 -19.65 15.70 7.18
C ASP A 120 -20.70 14.56 7.14
N CYS A 121 -20.77 13.79 6.06
CA CYS A 121 -21.63 12.60 5.98
C CYS A 121 -21.21 11.51 6.98
N MET A 122 -19.90 11.31 7.17
CA MET A 122 -19.35 10.35 8.12
C MET A 122 -19.64 10.76 9.57
N GLU A 123 -19.40 12.03 9.92
CA GLU A 123 -19.63 12.57 11.27
C GLU A 123 -21.12 12.58 11.65
N LYS A 124 -21.97 13.06 10.74
CA LYS A 124 -23.43 13.12 10.95
C LYS A 124 -24.14 11.78 10.74
N ARG A 125 -23.41 10.72 10.34
CA ARG A 125 -23.95 9.41 9.97
C ARG A 125 -25.11 9.53 8.96
N ILE A 126 -24.88 10.27 7.89
CA ILE A 126 -25.87 10.45 6.80
C ILE A 126 -25.75 9.27 5.82
N ARG A 127 -26.90 8.75 5.38
CA ARG A 127 -26.94 7.72 4.32
C ARG A 127 -26.57 8.34 2.98
N VAL A 128 -25.56 7.77 2.35
CA VAL A 128 -25.08 8.18 1.03
C VAL A 128 -25.43 7.14 -0.03
N LYS A 129 -25.65 7.62 -1.25
CA LYS A 129 -25.80 6.80 -2.44
C LYS A 129 -24.54 6.94 -3.29
N VAL A 130 -23.76 5.87 -3.34
CA VAL A 130 -22.51 5.80 -4.11
C VAL A 130 -22.78 5.07 -5.41
N TRP A 131 -22.64 5.75 -6.54
CA TRP A 131 -22.80 5.13 -7.85
C TRP A 131 -21.50 4.48 -8.29
N THR A 132 -21.58 3.24 -8.74
CA THR A 132 -20.44 2.43 -9.18
C THR A 132 -20.40 2.32 -10.69
N ARG A 133 -19.21 2.44 -11.28
CA ARG A 133 -19.00 2.28 -12.72
C ARG A 133 -18.63 0.84 -13.09
N ASN A 134 -18.92 0.47 -14.33
CA ASN A 134 -18.40 -0.73 -14.98
C ASN A 134 -17.34 -0.32 -16.03
N ALA A 135 -16.79 -1.29 -16.76
CA ALA A 135 -15.90 -1.02 -17.89
C ALA A 135 -16.53 -0.05 -18.93
N ALA A 136 -17.84 -0.16 -19.15
CA ALA A 136 -18.62 0.80 -19.93
C ALA A 136 -19.90 1.17 -19.17
N GLY A 137 -19.99 2.43 -18.74
CA GLY A 137 -21.17 2.99 -18.07
C GLY A 137 -21.28 2.68 -16.57
N ILE A 138 -22.50 2.83 -16.04
CA ILE A 138 -22.82 2.66 -14.62
C ILE A 138 -23.26 1.21 -14.35
N ARG A 139 -22.66 0.57 -13.34
CA ARG A 139 -22.99 -0.79 -12.90
C ARG A 139 -24.24 -0.81 -12.01
N GLY A 140 -24.34 0.16 -11.11
CA GLY A 140 -25.32 0.17 -10.04
C GLY A 140 -24.95 1.18 -8.96
N TYR A 141 -25.53 1.03 -7.77
CA TYR A 141 -25.26 1.92 -6.65
C TYR A 141 -25.24 1.16 -5.31
N CYS A 142 -24.58 1.76 -4.33
CA CYS A 142 -24.52 1.29 -2.95
C CYS A 142 -25.14 2.37 -2.06
N LEU A 143 -26.14 2.00 -1.26
CA LEU A 143 -26.71 2.83 -0.21
C LEU A 143 -26.13 2.39 1.13
N GLY A 144 -25.62 3.31 1.94
CA GLY A 144 -25.13 2.97 3.27
C GLY A 144 -24.48 4.16 3.97
N PHE A 145 -23.82 3.89 5.10
CA PHE A 145 -23.12 4.91 5.88
C PHE A 145 -21.62 4.85 5.61
N VAL A 146 -20.99 6.01 5.40
CA VAL A 146 -19.52 6.08 5.28
C VAL A 146 -18.91 6.01 6.67
N VAL A 147 -18.01 5.05 6.88
CA VAL A 147 -17.24 4.86 8.12
C VAL A 147 -15.87 5.51 8.01
N ALA A 148 -15.22 5.41 6.84
CA ALA A 148 -13.95 6.06 6.56
C ALA A 148 -13.79 6.28 5.05
N PHE A 149 -12.95 7.24 4.66
CA PHE A 149 -12.62 7.51 3.27
C PHE A 149 -11.15 7.93 3.10
N ASP A 150 -10.66 7.95 1.87
CA ASP A 150 -9.31 8.36 1.52
C ASP A 150 -9.29 9.32 0.32
N ARG A 151 -8.15 9.98 0.06
CA ARG A 151 -7.90 10.86 -1.09
C ARG A 151 -8.19 10.19 -2.44
N HIS A 152 -8.04 8.86 -2.51
CA HIS A 152 -8.33 8.08 -3.70
C HIS A 152 -9.80 7.72 -3.86
N TRP A 153 -10.70 8.26 -3.03
CA TRP A 153 -12.12 7.91 -2.97
C TRP A 153 -12.38 6.45 -2.61
N ASN A 154 -11.41 5.78 -1.97
CA ASN A 154 -11.65 4.50 -1.32
C ASN A 154 -12.61 4.74 -0.14
N LEU A 155 -13.68 3.96 -0.03
CA LEU A 155 -14.71 4.13 0.98
C LEU A 155 -14.84 2.86 1.80
N ALA A 156 -14.74 2.97 3.12
CA ALA A 156 -15.25 1.96 4.03
C ALA A 156 -16.69 2.32 4.39
N MET A 157 -17.63 1.44 4.09
CA MET A 157 -19.05 1.64 4.33
C MET A 157 -19.62 0.57 5.26
N ALA A 158 -20.64 0.94 6.03
CA ALA A 158 -21.41 0.04 6.90
C ALA A 158 -22.90 0.07 6.54
N ASP A 159 -23.59 -1.04 6.84
CA ASP A 159 -25.01 -1.26 6.55
C ASP A 159 -25.33 -0.93 5.08
N VAL A 160 -24.71 -1.69 4.18
CA VAL A 160 -24.73 -1.40 2.75
C VAL A 160 -25.78 -2.23 2.04
N LYS A 161 -26.67 -1.55 1.34
CA LYS A 161 -27.57 -2.12 0.34
C LYS A 161 -26.99 -1.86 -1.05
N GLU A 162 -26.43 -2.91 -1.65
CA GLU A 162 -25.87 -2.86 -3.01
C GLU A 162 -26.95 -3.28 -4.00
N VAL A 163 -27.17 -2.45 -5.01
CA VAL A 163 -28.07 -2.72 -6.13
C VAL A 163 -27.28 -2.65 -7.43
N TRP A 164 -27.29 -3.75 -8.19
CA TRP A 164 -26.55 -3.84 -9.46
C TRP A 164 -27.34 -4.64 -10.50
N SER A 165 -27.02 -4.40 -11.77
CA SER A 165 -27.60 -5.15 -12.87
C SER A 165 -26.66 -6.23 -13.38
N ARG A 166 -27.19 -7.40 -13.72
CA ARG A 166 -26.45 -8.51 -14.36
C ARG A 166 -27.28 -9.11 -15.49
N ARG A 167 -26.64 -9.69 -16.50
CA ARG A 167 -27.37 -10.48 -17.51
C ARG A 167 -27.88 -11.78 -16.87
N VAL A 168 -29.11 -12.15 -17.19
CA VAL A 168 -29.69 -13.45 -16.83
C VAL A 168 -28.79 -14.53 -17.44
N ARG A 169 -28.15 -15.35 -16.61
CA ARG A 169 -27.50 -16.58 -17.07
C ARG A 169 -28.50 -17.71 -16.90
N ARG A 170 -29.31 -17.95 -17.94
CA ARG A 170 -30.04 -19.22 -18.05
C ARG A 170 -29.02 -20.29 -18.38
N LYS A 171 -28.37 -20.87 -17.35
CA LYS A 171 -28.01 -22.27 -17.50
C LYS A 171 -29.36 -22.99 -17.55
N ALA A 172 -29.63 -23.71 -18.64
CA ALA A 172 -30.77 -24.63 -18.64
C ALA A 172 -30.55 -25.56 -17.44
N VAL A 173 -31.45 -25.49 -16.46
CA VAL A 173 -31.51 -26.53 -15.43
C VAL A 173 -31.96 -27.76 -16.19
N HIS A 174 -31.16 -28.83 -16.18
CA HIS A 174 -31.62 -30.10 -16.70
C HIS A 174 -32.86 -30.48 -15.90
N PHE A 175 -33.94 -30.90 -16.57
CA PHE A 175 -35.17 -31.32 -15.91
C PHE A 175 -34.84 -32.36 -14.82
N GLY A 176 -35.07 -32.02 -13.54
CA GLY A 176 -34.89 -32.92 -12.40
C GLY A 176 -33.93 -32.46 -11.31
N ASP A 177 -33.08 -31.46 -11.53
CA ASP A 177 -32.17 -30.99 -10.49
C ASP A 177 -32.82 -29.90 -9.63
N GLU A 178 -33.29 -30.29 -8.45
CA GLU A 178 -33.41 -29.39 -7.30
C GLU A 178 -32.07 -28.66 -7.13
N PHE A 179 -32.08 -27.32 -6.94
CA PHE A 179 -30.86 -26.50 -6.89
C PHE A 179 -29.91 -27.01 -5.80
N ASP A 180 -29.03 -27.93 -6.16
CA ASP A 180 -28.05 -28.53 -5.27
C ASP A 180 -26.79 -27.67 -5.43
N PRO A 181 -26.45 -26.81 -4.45
CA PRO A 181 -25.35 -25.89 -4.65
C PRO A 181 -24.03 -26.69 -4.74
N PRO A 182 -22.98 -26.15 -5.39
CA PRO A 182 -21.85 -26.94 -5.87
C PRO A 182 -21.17 -27.69 -4.72
N ARG A 183 -21.22 -29.03 -4.69
CA ARG A 183 -20.79 -29.94 -3.58
C ARG A 183 -19.60 -29.47 -2.71
N GLU A 184 -18.65 -28.72 -3.25
CA GLU A 184 -17.59 -28.02 -2.50
C GLU A 184 -18.09 -27.16 -1.32
N TRP A 185 -19.23 -26.48 -1.45
CA TRP A 185 -19.81 -25.64 -0.39
C TRP A 185 -20.35 -26.43 0.81
N LYS A 186 -20.60 -27.74 0.65
CA LYS A 186 -21.04 -28.67 1.71
C LYS A 186 -19.84 -29.25 2.48
N LEU A 187 -18.64 -29.21 1.89
CA LEU A 187 -17.39 -29.77 2.45
C LEU A 187 -16.58 -28.74 3.26
N MET A 188 -16.75 -27.45 2.95
CA MET A 188 -16.31 -26.37 3.83
C MET A 188 -17.41 -26.20 4.88
N GLY A 189 -17.10 -26.21 6.18
CA GLY A 189 -18.09 -26.07 7.27
C GLY A 189 -18.89 -24.76 7.22
N PRO A 190 -19.35 -24.17 8.34
CA PRO A 190 -20.07 -22.88 8.35
C PRO A 190 -19.14 -21.69 8.03
N MET A 191 -18.41 -21.78 6.92
CA MET A 191 -17.34 -20.92 6.49
C MET A 191 -17.93 -19.96 5.44
N VAL A 192 -18.47 -18.86 5.95
CA VAL A 192 -18.94 -17.68 5.19
C VAL A 192 -20.00 -18.02 4.13
N THR A 193 -21.25 -18.14 4.55
CA THR A 193 -22.38 -18.12 3.61
C THR A 193 -22.37 -16.80 2.84
N PRO A 194 -22.36 -16.81 1.49
CA PRO A 194 -22.40 -15.58 0.71
C PRO A 194 -23.70 -14.82 1.03
N PRO A 195 -23.67 -13.47 1.01
CA PRO A 195 -24.85 -12.67 1.30
C PRO A 195 -25.98 -13.01 0.33
N LYS A 196 -27.19 -13.19 0.89
CA LYS A 196 -28.39 -13.52 0.11
C LYS A 196 -28.64 -12.43 -0.93
N VAL A 197 -28.79 -12.85 -2.18
CA VAL A 197 -29.10 -11.96 -3.31
C VAL A 197 -30.57 -12.08 -3.65
N VAL A 198 -31.27 -10.95 -3.70
CA VAL A 198 -32.67 -10.82 -4.10
C VAL A 198 -32.73 -10.23 -5.50
N VAL A 199 -33.51 -10.82 -6.41
CA VAL A 199 -33.75 -10.25 -7.73
C VAL A 199 -34.96 -9.33 -7.63
N LEU A 200 -34.76 -8.03 -7.87
CA LEU A 200 -35.82 -7.03 -7.80
C LEU A 200 -36.68 -7.00 -9.06
N LYS A 201 -36.02 -7.02 -10.22
CA LYS A 201 -36.69 -6.94 -11.52
C LYS A 201 -35.88 -7.63 -12.60
N THR A 202 -36.58 -8.12 -13.60
CA THR A 202 -35.96 -8.72 -14.80
C THR A 202 -36.52 -8.03 -16.04
N GLU A 203 -35.67 -7.33 -16.77
CA GLU A 203 -36.02 -6.58 -17.96
C GLU A 203 -35.11 -7.01 -19.11
N LYS A 204 -35.70 -7.45 -20.24
CA LYS A 204 -34.95 -7.76 -21.49
C LYS A 204 -33.69 -8.62 -21.29
N GLY A 205 -33.75 -9.62 -20.40
CA GLY A 205 -32.61 -10.51 -20.11
C GLY A 205 -31.54 -9.91 -19.19
N VAL A 206 -31.84 -8.80 -18.51
CA VAL A 206 -31.03 -8.20 -17.45
C VAL A 206 -31.82 -8.21 -16.15
N GLU A 207 -31.22 -8.78 -15.10
CA GLU A 207 -31.77 -8.79 -13.73
C GLU A 207 -31.12 -7.66 -12.94
N THR A 208 -31.94 -6.86 -12.27
CA THR A 208 -31.46 -5.99 -11.20
C THR A 208 -31.51 -6.78 -9.90
N CYS A 209 -30.35 -6.97 -9.31
CA CYS A 209 -30.14 -7.68 -8.06
C CYS A 209 -29.89 -6.69 -6.93
N GLU A 210 -30.33 -7.08 -5.75
CA GLU A 210 -30.08 -6.40 -4.49
C GLU A 210 -29.42 -7.39 -3.51
N ARG A 211 -28.44 -6.92 -2.75
CA ARG A 211 -27.93 -7.64 -1.59
C ARG A 211 -27.65 -6.68 -0.45
N HIS A 212 -27.73 -7.21 0.75
CA HIS A 212 -27.32 -6.52 1.96
C HIS A 212 -25.94 -7.00 2.40
N VAL A 213 -25.07 -6.06 2.79
CA VAL A 213 -23.70 -6.28 3.23
C VAL A 213 -23.43 -5.44 4.48
N ASN A 214 -23.07 -6.09 5.59
CA ASN A 214 -22.86 -5.40 6.87
C ASN A 214 -21.73 -4.37 6.79
N GLN A 215 -20.61 -4.73 6.16
CA GLN A 215 -19.42 -3.88 5.99
C GLN A 215 -18.80 -4.11 4.62
N MET A 216 -18.44 -3.03 3.93
CA MET A 216 -17.88 -3.11 2.58
C MET A 216 -16.76 -2.09 2.38
N LEU A 217 -15.63 -2.55 1.86
CA LEU A 217 -14.54 -1.69 1.40
C LEU A 217 -14.66 -1.53 -0.12
N MET A 218 -14.97 -0.31 -0.56
CA MET A 218 -15.06 0.07 -1.97
C MET A 218 -13.77 0.75 -2.41
N ARG A 219 -13.24 0.32 -3.56
CA ARG A 219 -12.11 0.98 -4.23
C ARG A 219 -12.61 2.20 -4.99
N GLY A 220 -11.96 3.34 -4.80
CA GLY A 220 -12.41 4.62 -5.36
C GLY A 220 -12.33 4.73 -6.87
N GLU A 221 -11.50 3.91 -7.51
CA GLU A 221 -11.51 3.75 -8.96
C GLU A 221 -12.88 3.31 -9.49
N HIS A 222 -13.70 2.58 -8.72
CA HIS A 222 -15.03 2.17 -9.16
C HIS A 222 -16.12 3.19 -8.83
N VAL A 223 -15.82 4.24 -8.07
CA VAL A 223 -16.79 5.28 -7.71
C VAL A 223 -16.95 6.24 -8.89
N ALA A 224 -18.19 6.43 -9.33
CA ALA A 224 -18.53 7.39 -10.39
C ALA A 224 -18.88 8.76 -9.78
N PHE A 225 -19.87 8.77 -8.89
CA PHE A 225 -20.27 9.97 -8.14
C PHE A 225 -21.02 9.57 -6.86
N ILE A 226 -21.16 10.51 -5.95
CA ILE A 226 -21.79 10.31 -4.64
C ILE A 226 -22.87 11.37 -4.47
N SER A 227 -24.05 10.93 -4.05
CA SER A 227 -25.14 11.83 -3.68
C SER A 227 -25.62 11.50 -2.27
N VAL A 228 -26.06 12.51 -1.52
CA VAL A 228 -26.85 12.26 -0.31
C VAL A 228 -28.23 11.82 -0.74
N THR A 229 -28.79 10.85 -0.01
CA THR A 229 -30.20 10.49 -0.18
C THR A 229 -30.95 11.30 0.86
N ASP A 230 -31.80 12.24 0.43
CA ASP A 230 -32.77 12.84 1.34
C ASP A 230 -33.68 11.73 1.85
N ALA A 231 -33.80 11.64 3.17
CA ALA A 231 -34.73 10.73 3.83
C ALA A 231 -36.16 11.23 3.64
#